data_AF-A0A4S4DMT9-F1
#
_entry.id   AF-A0A4S4DMT9-F1
#
_cell.length_a   1.000
_cell.length_b   1.000
_cell.length_c   1.000
_cell.angle_alpha   90.00
_cell.angle_beta   90.00
_cell.angle_gamma   90.00
#
_symmetry.space_group_name_H-M   'P 1'
#
loop_
_entity.id
_entity.type
_entity.pdbx_description
1 polymer ?
#
loop_
_entity_poly.entity_id
_entity_poly.type
_entity_poly.pdbx_seq_one_letter_code
_entity_poly.pdbx_strand_id
1 'polypeptide(L)'
;MGFEPLVWYCQPVEGGIWATVTDSAFGAYTPCGIDSVVVCISHLVLLGLCFYRIWLIRNDLKVQRYQLRSKYYNYVLGLLAGYCIAEPLFRLVMGISLFNLEGQTGLAPFEMVSLIIVALAWCSMLVMLGIETGIYIREFRWYVRFGAAYVLVGDAVMLNLILSVTDFYTGSVLYMYLLTLFIQVLFGVFLFVYIPQLDPYPGYVPIRNDPLIDAEYEALLGGEHVCPERDANLFSRICFGWMTPLMRQGYKRPITEKDVWRLDTWDETETLIKKFALC
;
A
#
# COMPACT_ATOMS: atom_id res chain seq x y z
N MET A 1 14.16 10.87 39.19
CA MET A 1 14.37 11.81 38.07
C MET A 1 14.12 11.19 36.68
N GLY A 2 13.54 9.98 36.55
CA GLY A 2 13.26 9.36 35.23
C GLY A 2 11.89 9.67 34.62
N PHE A 3 10.98 10.29 35.37
CA PHE A 3 9.58 10.51 34.95
C PHE A 3 9.30 11.91 34.38
N GLU A 4 10.26 12.85 34.43
CA GLU A 4 10.11 14.20 33.89
C GLU A 4 9.65 14.24 32.41
N PRO A 5 10.23 13.45 31.47
CA PRO A 5 9.76 13.44 30.09
C PRO A 5 8.33 12.88 29.95
N LEU A 6 7.96 11.92 30.80
CA LEU A 6 6.63 11.31 30.80
C LEU A 6 5.57 12.27 31.37
N VAL A 7 5.92 13.05 32.41
CA VAL A 7 5.08 14.11 32.96
C VAL A 7 4.88 15.23 31.94
N TRP A 8 5.95 15.64 31.24
CA TRP A 8 5.86 16.63 30.16
C TRP A 8 4.97 16.16 29.02
N TYR A 9 5.07 14.89 28.63
CA TYR A 9 4.32 14.31 27.52
C TYR A 9 2.82 14.10 27.85
N CYS A 10 2.53 13.54 29.03
CA CYS A 10 1.15 13.18 29.40
C CYS A 10 0.38 14.30 30.10
N GLN A 11 1.05 15.29 30.69
CA GLN A 11 0.45 16.37 31.49
C GLN A 11 -0.68 15.88 32.43
N PRO A 12 -0.39 14.92 33.34
CA PRO A 12 -1.41 14.34 34.20
C PRO A 12 -1.95 15.38 35.18
N VAL A 13 -3.28 15.41 35.36
CA VAL A 13 -3.92 16.22 36.41
C VAL A 13 -4.09 15.36 37.67
N GLU A 14 -3.42 15.73 38.75
CA GLU A 14 -3.58 15.07 40.04
C GLU A 14 -4.99 15.29 40.60
N GLY A 15 -5.72 14.21 40.87
CA GLY A 15 -7.11 14.26 41.35
C GLY A 15 -8.16 14.60 40.29
N GLY A 16 -7.79 14.63 39.00
CA GLY A 16 -8.72 14.90 37.91
C GLY A 16 -9.77 13.79 37.69
N ILE A 17 -10.74 14.07 36.82
CA ILE A 17 -11.88 13.17 36.53
C ILE A 17 -11.41 11.77 36.11
N TRP A 18 -10.32 11.69 35.33
CA TRP A 18 -9.73 10.41 34.90
C TRP A 18 -9.20 9.55 36.05
N ALA A 19 -8.69 10.15 37.12
CA ALA A 19 -8.15 9.45 38.27
C ALA A 19 -9.22 8.99 39.28
N THR A 20 -10.41 9.61 39.23
CA THR A 20 -11.48 9.40 40.22
C THR A 20 -12.64 8.56 39.68
N VAL A 21 -12.94 8.67 38.38
CA VAL A 21 -14.10 8.02 37.76
C VAL A 21 -13.73 6.67 37.11
N THR A 22 -12.49 6.50 36.67
CA THR A 22 -12.07 5.25 36.01
C THR A 22 -11.33 4.34 36.99
N ASP A 23 -11.79 3.09 37.16
CA ASP A 23 -11.14 2.04 37.96
C ASP A 23 -9.86 1.48 37.26
N SER A 24 -9.10 2.35 36.61
CA SER A 24 -7.93 1.99 35.82
C SER A 24 -6.68 1.97 36.69
N ALA A 25 -5.84 0.95 36.54
CA ALA A 25 -4.55 0.89 37.24
C ALA A 25 -3.60 2.07 36.93
N PHE A 26 -3.84 2.82 35.85
CA PHE A 26 -3.03 3.96 35.42
C PHE A 26 -3.50 5.32 35.97
N GLY A 27 -4.65 5.40 36.65
CA GLY A 27 -5.17 6.63 37.28
C GLY A 27 -5.17 7.83 36.34
N ALA A 28 -4.50 8.93 36.73
CA ALA A 28 -4.40 10.16 35.92
C ALA A 28 -3.69 9.97 34.56
N TYR A 29 -2.89 8.91 34.37
CA TYR A 29 -2.19 8.62 33.11
C TYR A 29 -3.01 7.78 32.13
N THR A 30 -4.18 7.30 32.53
CA THR A 30 -5.05 6.45 31.72
C THR A 30 -5.28 6.96 30.29
N PRO A 31 -5.69 8.24 30.06
CA PRO A 31 -5.89 8.74 28.69
C PRO A 31 -4.60 8.75 27.87
N CYS A 32 -3.48 9.20 28.47
CA CYS A 32 -2.19 9.22 27.81
C CYS A 32 -1.70 7.80 27.44
N GLY A 33 -1.82 6.86 28.37
CA GLY A 33 -1.39 5.48 28.16
C GLY A 33 -2.21 4.78 27.09
N ILE A 34 -3.54 4.91 27.11
CA ILE A 34 -4.41 4.25 26.14
C ILE A 34 -4.27 4.90 24.76
N ASP A 35 -4.24 6.22 24.65
CA ASP A 35 -4.04 6.90 23.37
C ASP A 35 -2.66 6.57 22.78
N SER A 36 -1.59 6.70 23.56
CA SER A 36 -0.23 6.45 23.07
C SER A 36 0.08 4.99 22.77
N VAL A 37 -0.49 4.05 23.53
CA VAL A 37 -0.20 2.62 23.35
C VAL A 37 -1.21 1.98 22.40
N VAL A 38 -2.51 2.22 22.58
CA VAL A 38 -3.54 1.53 21.79
C VAL A 38 -3.76 2.22 20.44
N VAL A 39 -3.98 3.53 20.46
CA VAL A 39 -4.31 4.29 19.23
C VAL A 39 -3.07 4.49 18.37
N CYS A 40 -1.95 4.98 18.91
CA CYS A 40 -0.76 5.20 18.10
C CYS A 40 -0.19 3.90 17.53
N ILE A 41 -0.10 2.81 18.30
CA ILE A 41 0.48 1.55 17.79
C ILE A 41 -0.40 0.97 16.68
N SER A 42 -1.72 0.97 16.84
CA SER A 42 -2.64 0.47 15.81
C SER A 42 -2.54 1.25 14.50
N HIS A 43 -2.47 2.58 14.57
CA HIS A 43 -2.32 3.44 13.40
C HIS A 43 -0.92 3.35 12.78
N LEU A 44 0.15 3.19 13.57
CA LEU A 44 1.51 2.97 13.05
C LEU A 44 1.62 1.64 12.30
N VAL A 45 0.97 0.58 12.80
CA VAL A 45 0.89 -0.71 12.11
C VAL A 45 0.16 -0.53 10.77
N LEU A 46 -0.99 0.15 10.76
CA LEU A 46 -1.72 0.44 9.52
C LEU A 46 -0.86 1.24 8.54
N LEU A 47 -0.20 2.31 9.00
CA LEU A 47 0.70 3.16 8.22
C LEU A 47 1.82 2.32 7.56
N GLY A 48 2.48 1.45 8.32
CA GLY A 48 3.53 0.56 7.81
C GLY A 48 3.01 -0.41 6.75
N LEU A 49 1.84 -1.01 6.97
CA LEU A 49 1.20 -1.92 6.02
C LEU A 49 0.82 -1.20 4.71
N CYS A 50 0.33 0.04 4.80
CA CYS A 50 0.04 0.88 3.65
C CYS A 50 1.29 1.18 2.83
N PHE A 51 2.35 1.64 3.48
CA PHE A 51 3.61 1.96 2.80
C PHE A 51 4.22 0.74 2.13
N TYR A 52 4.25 -0.39 2.83
CA TYR A 52 4.76 -1.64 2.27
C TYR A 52 3.97 -2.06 1.03
N ARG A 53 2.63 -1.95 1.08
CA ARG A 53 1.79 -2.28 -0.07
C ARG A 53 1.96 -1.31 -1.23
N ILE A 54 2.05 0.00 -0.97
CA ILE A 54 2.36 1.01 -2.00
C ILE A 54 3.71 0.69 -2.66
N TRP A 55 4.71 0.34 -1.86
CA TRP A 55 6.03 -0.05 -2.35
C TRP A 55 5.94 -1.31 -3.23
N LEU A 56 5.18 -2.33 -2.80
CA LEU A 56 4.95 -3.56 -3.56
C LEU A 56 4.29 -3.26 -4.92
N ILE A 57 3.28 -2.38 -4.95
CA ILE A 57 2.59 -2.00 -6.19
C ILE A 57 3.52 -1.26 -7.16
N ARG A 58 4.40 -0.40 -6.65
CA ARG A 58 5.28 0.43 -7.49
C ARG A 58 6.49 -0.33 -8.01
N ASN A 59 7.11 -1.16 -7.18
CA ASN A 59 8.45 -1.71 -7.45
C ASN A 59 8.45 -3.19 -7.82
N ASP A 60 7.40 -3.96 -7.51
CA ASP A 60 7.37 -5.38 -7.86
C ASP A 60 6.94 -5.59 -9.33
N LEU A 61 7.82 -6.25 -10.09
CA LEU A 61 7.62 -6.61 -11.48
C LEU A 61 7.16 -8.07 -11.66
N LYS A 62 7.16 -8.87 -10.58
CA LYS A 62 6.73 -10.27 -10.60
C LYS A 62 5.23 -10.41 -10.41
N VAL A 63 4.61 -9.46 -9.72
CA VAL A 63 3.21 -9.57 -9.30
C VAL A 63 2.25 -9.18 -10.43
N GLN A 64 1.24 -10.02 -10.67
CA GLN A 64 0.24 -9.77 -11.71
C GLN A 64 -0.60 -8.52 -11.40
N ARG A 65 -0.65 -7.60 -12.37
CA ARG A 65 -1.39 -6.35 -12.30
C ARG A 65 -2.78 -6.52 -12.92
N TYR A 66 -3.77 -5.95 -12.25
CA TYR A 66 -5.17 -5.98 -12.66
C TYR A 66 -5.72 -4.57 -12.78
N GLN A 67 -6.74 -4.41 -13.61
CA GLN A 67 -7.54 -3.20 -13.66
C GLN A 67 -8.91 -3.47 -13.02
N LEU A 68 -9.42 -2.48 -12.27
CA LEU A 68 -10.76 -2.55 -11.72
C LEU A 68 -11.79 -2.36 -12.83
N ARG A 69 -12.76 -3.27 -12.91
CA ARG A 69 -13.89 -3.17 -13.85
C ARG A 69 -14.81 -1.99 -13.52
N SER A 70 -15.05 -1.76 -12.23
CA SER A 70 -15.80 -0.61 -11.73
C SER A 70 -14.98 0.12 -10.67
N LYS A 71 -14.77 1.43 -10.89
CA LYS A 71 -13.99 2.30 -9.99
C LYS A 71 -14.83 2.91 -8.88
N TYR A 72 -16.16 2.86 -8.99
CA TYR A 72 -17.09 3.54 -8.09
C TYR A 72 -16.86 3.19 -6.61
N TYR A 73 -16.70 1.90 -6.31
CA TYR A 73 -16.51 1.44 -4.93
C TYR A 73 -15.20 1.97 -4.30
N ASN A 74 -14.12 2.01 -5.08
CA ASN A 74 -12.85 2.59 -4.60
C ASN A 74 -12.95 4.10 -4.41
N TYR A 75 -13.75 4.81 -5.22
CA TYR A 75 -14.02 6.23 -4.96
C TYR A 75 -14.80 6.44 -3.66
N VAL A 76 -15.81 5.60 -3.38
CA VAL A 76 -16.56 5.65 -2.11
C VAL A 76 -15.62 5.39 -0.91
N LEU A 77 -14.76 4.36 -0.99
CA LEU A 77 -13.75 4.10 0.04
C LEU A 77 -12.78 5.28 0.21
N GLY A 78 -12.35 5.90 -0.89
CA GLY A 78 -11.48 7.08 -0.87
C GLY A 78 -12.15 8.28 -0.21
N LEU A 79 -13.44 8.51 -0.45
CA LEU A 79 -14.21 9.59 0.20
C LEU A 79 -14.31 9.37 1.71
N LEU A 80 -14.60 8.14 2.15
CA LEU A 80 -14.65 7.78 3.58
C LEU A 80 -13.28 7.97 4.24
N ALA A 81 -12.20 7.49 3.62
CA ALA A 81 -10.84 7.71 4.10
C ALA A 81 -10.49 9.21 4.16
N GLY A 82 -10.91 9.99 3.17
CA GLY A 82 -10.74 11.45 3.16
C GLY A 82 -11.43 12.15 4.33
N TYR A 83 -12.64 11.69 4.70
CA TYR A 83 -13.32 12.18 5.91
C TYR A 83 -12.51 11.85 7.18
N CYS A 84 -11.99 10.62 7.30
CA CYS A 84 -11.16 10.22 8.44
C CYS A 84 -9.83 11.00 8.53
N ILE A 85 -9.36 11.64 7.45
CA ILE A 85 -8.23 12.59 7.49
C ILE A 85 -8.68 13.98 7.96
N ALA A 86 -9.86 14.41 7.53
CA ALA A 86 -10.35 15.76 7.78
C ALA A 86 -10.60 16.02 9.27
N GLU A 87 -11.13 15.04 10.02
CA GLU A 87 -11.39 15.19 11.46
C GLU A 87 -10.12 15.42 12.30
N PRO A 88 -9.07 14.59 12.24
CA PRO A 88 -7.90 14.80 13.09
C PRO A 88 -7.17 16.09 12.73
N LEU A 89 -7.15 16.47 11.45
CA LEU A 89 -6.63 17.77 11.02
C LEU A 89 -7.48 18.93 11.54
N PHE A 90 -8.80 18.82 11.47
CA PHE A 90 -9.71 19.84 11.99
C PHE A 90 -9.52 20.04 13.50
N ARG A 91 -9.41 18.95 14.27
CA ARG A 91 -9.15 19.01 15.72
C ARG A 91 -7.78 19.60 16.04
N LEU A 92 -6.75 19.24 15.27
CA LEU A 92 -5.40 19.79 15.44
C LEU A 92 -5.39 21.31 15.16
N VAL A 93 -6.09 21.77 14.12
CA VAL A 93 -6.17 23.20 13.76
C VAL A 93 -7.01 23.99 14.77
N MET A 94 -8.16 23.45 15.19
CA MET A 94 -9.07 24.13 16.11
C MET A 94 -8.67 24.00 17.58
N GLY A 95 -7.65 23.19 17.89
CA GLY A 95 -7.19 22.98 19.26
C GLY A 95 -8.20 22.24 20.15
N ILE A 96 -9.06 21.40 19.57
CA ILE A 96 -10.13 20.70 20.31
C ILE A 96 -9.56 19.43 20.94
N SER A 97 -9.31 19.49 22.24
CA SER A 97 -8.87 18.35 23.05
C SER A 97 -10.04 17.41 23.37
N LEU A 98 -9.77 16.10 23.33
CA LEU A 98 -10.74 15.07 23.73
C LEU A 98 -10.52 14.69 25.19
N PHE A 99 -9.29 14.70 25.71
CA PHE A 99 -9.03 14.25 27.08
C PHE A 99 -9.00 15.38 28.12
N ASN A 100 -9.02 16.65 27.68
CA ASN A 100 -9.05 17.79 28.58
C ASN A 100 -10.49 18.16 28.99
N LEU A 101 -10.98 17.51 30.04
CA LEU A 101 -12.33 17.71 30.59
C LEU A 101 -12.45 18.96 31.48
N GLU A 102 -11.33 19.56 31.89
CA GLU A 102 -11.29 20.64 32.88
C GLU A 102 -11.18 22.04 32.24
N GLY A 103 -11.29 22.12 30.91
CA GLY A 103 -11.40 23.39 30.19
C GLY A 103 -10.10 24.20 30.10
N GLN A 104 -8.93 23.59 30.36
CA GLN A 104 -7.66 24.25 30.07
C GLN A 104 -7.49 24.38 28.55
N THR A 105 -7.22 25.58 28.06
CA THR A 105 -7.10 25.83 26.62
C THR A 105 -5.76 25.30 26.11
N GLY A 106 -5.77 24.16 25.42
CA GLY A 106 -4.58 23.61 24.74
C GLY A 106 -4.67 22.11 24.49
N LEU A 107 -4.06 21.66 23.38
CA LEU A 107 -3.84 20.24 23.11
C LEU A 107 -2.63 19.76 23.90
N ALA A 108 -2.77 18.66 24.61
CA ALA A 108 -1.64 18.01 25.26
C ALA A 108 -0.66 17.46 24.20
N PRO A 109 0.65 17.39 24.49
CA PRO A 109 1.64 16.94 23.51
C PRO A 109 1.40 15.50 23.04
N PHE A 110 0.88 14.61 23.89
CA PHE A 110 0.49 13.27 23.47
C PHE A 110 -0.67 13.26 22.47
N GLU A 111 -1.71 14.07 22.70
CA GLU A 111 -2.85 14.18 21.77
C GLU A 111 -2.40 14.71 20.41
N MET A 112 -1.51 15.71 20.39
CA MET A 112 -0.96 16.24 19.14
C MET A 112 -0.22 15.15 18.35
N VAL A 113 0.63 14.36 19.02
CA VAL A 113 1.37 13.26 18.39
C VAL A 113 0.41 12.18 17.87
N SER A 114 -0.58 11.78 18.66
CA SER A 114 -1.59 10.80 18.26
C SER A 114 -2.37 11.26 17.04
N LEU A 115 -2.91 12.50 17.04
CA LEU A 115 -3.64 13.07 15.90
C LEU A 115 -2.80 13.15 14.62
N ILE A 116 -1.50 13.48 14.73
CA ILE A 116 -0.58 13.49 13.59
C ILE A 116 -0.42 12.07 13.03
N ILE A 117 -0.20 11.07 13.89
CA ILE A 117 -0.06 9.67 13.47
C ILE A 117 -1.34 9.16 12.80
N VAL A 118 -2.50 9.46 13.38
CA VAL A 118 -3.82 9.10 12.82
C VAL A 118 -3.99 9.74 11.43
N ALA A 119 -3.73 11.04 11.30
CA ALA A 119 -3.83 11.75 10.03
C ALA A 119 -2.89 11.18 8.96
N LEU A 120 -1.65 10.84 9.33
CA LEU A 120 -0.68 10.20 8.43
C LEU A 120 -1.13 8.79 8.01
N ALA A 121 -1.66 7.99 8.93
CA ALA A 121 -2.18 6.65 8.66
C ALA A 121 -3.33 6.71 7.63
N TRP A 122 -4.32 7.56 7.85
CA TRP A 122 -5.43 7.74 6.90
C TRP A 122 -5.01 8.34 5.57
N CYS A 123 -4.05 9.28 5.58
CA CYS A 123 -3.44 9.81 4.35
C CYS A 123 -2.77 8.70 3.53
N SER A 124 -2.00 7.82 4.18
CA SER A 124 -1.36 6.68 3.51
C SER A 124 -2.39 5.70 2.92
N MET A 125 -3.50 5.45 3.64
CA MET A 125 -4.61 4.64 3.15
C MET A 125 -5.27 5.27 1.91
N LEU A 126 -5.51 6.59 1.93
CA LEU A 126 -6.10 7.30 0.79
C LEU A 126 -5.20 7.25 -0.45
N VAL A 127 -3.89 7.46 -0.28
CA VAL A 127 -2.91 7.34 -1.38
C VAL A 127 -2.89 5.92 -1.94
N MET A 128 -2.90 4.91 -1.06
CA MET A 128 -2.96 3.50 -1.46
C MET A 128 -4.21 3.20 -2.30
N LEU A 129 -5.40 3.60 -1.82
CA LEU A 129 -6.66 3.45 -2.57
C LEU A 129 -6.63 4.19 -3.91
N GLY A 130 -6.04 5.39 -3.95
CA GLY A 130 -5.85 6.17 -5.17
C GLY A 130 -5.02 5.42 -6.22
N ILE A 131 -3.89 4.84 -5.82
CA ILE A 131 -3.04 4.03 -6.73
C ILE A 131 -3.81 2.78 -7.21
N GLU A 132 -4.56 2.14 -6.31
CA GLU A 132 -5.35 0.96 -6.65
C GLU A 132 -6.40 1.21 -7.73
N THR A 133 -6.95 2.43 -7.84
CA THR A 133 -7.90 2.78 -8.91
C THR A 133 -7.31 2.62 -10.32
N GLY A 134 -5.99 2.74 -10.46
CA GLY A 134 -5.27 2.53 -11.70
C GLY A 134 -4.73 1.11 -11.84
N ILE A 135 -3.97 0.66 -10.85
CA ILE A 135 -3.27 -0.63 -10.87
C ILE A 135 -3.60 -1.38 -9.59
N TYR A 136 -4.28 -2.52 -9.71
CA TYR A 136 -4.68 -3.35 -8.59
C TYR A 136 -3.83 -4.62 -8.49
N ILE A 137 -3.46 -4.99 -7.26
CA ILE A 137 -2.74 -6.22 -6.92
C ILE A 137 -3.55 -7.01 -5.88
N ARG A 138 -3.72 -8.33 -6.13
CA ARG A 138 -4.41 -9.25 -5.22
C ARG A 138 -3.58 -9.61 -3.99
N GLU A 139 -2.26 -9.68 -4.17
CA GLU A 139 -1.33 -10.00 -3.09
C GLU A 139 -1.36 -8.93 -2.00
N PHE A 140 -1.08 -9.37 -0.77
CA PHE A 140 -1.00 -8.52 0.42
C PHE A 140 -2.30 -7.79 0.86
N ARG A 141 -3.42 -7.96 0.14
CA ARG A 141 -4.68 -7.26 0.44
C ARG A 141 -5.26 -7.56 1.83
N TRP A 142 -5.11 -8.79 2.30
CA TRP A 142 -5.69 -9.22 3.58
C TRP A 142 -4.97 -8.58 4.76
N TYR A 143 -3.65 -8.35 4.67
CA TYR A 143 -2.89 -7.69 5.73
C TYR A 143 -3.37 -6.27 5.99
N VAL A 144 -3.64 -5.48 4.94
CA VAL A 144 -4.18 -4.12 5.10
C VAL A 144 -5.57 -4.14 5.75
N ARG A 145 -6.41 -5.14 5.43
CA ARG A 145 -7.71 -5.31 6.09
C ARG A 145 -7.59 -5.70 7.55
N PHE A 146 -6.65 -6.58 7.88
CA PHE A 146 -6.31 -6.89 9.27
C PHE A 146 -5.82 -5.64 10.01
N GLY A 147 -5.01 -4.80 9.35
CA GLY A 147 -4.62 -3.49 9.88
C GLY A 147 -5.82 -2.59 10.18
N ALA A 148 -6.76 -2.47 9.25
CA ALA A 148 -7.99 -1.69 9.47
C ALA A 148 -8.85 -2.26 10.60
N ALA A 149 -8.99 -3.59 10.69
CA ALA A 149 -9.70 -4.25 11.78
C ALA A 149 -9.00 -4.04 13.13
N TYR A 150 -7.67 -4.02 13.15
CA TYR A 150 -6.89 -3.76 14.36
C TYR A 150 -7.10 -2.33 14.88
N VAL A 151 -7.19 -1.35 13.97
CA VAL A 151 -7.56 0.02 14.35
C VAL A 151 -8.96 0.07 14.96
N LEU A 152 -9.96 -0.60 14.37
CA LEU A 152 -11.32 -0.65 14.94
C LEU A 152 -11.37 -1.27 16.35
N VAL A 153 -10.52 -2.24 16.63
CA VAL A 153 -10.37 -2.78 17.99
C VAL A 153 -9.83 -1.73 18.95
N GLY A 154 -8.84 -0.94 18.51
CA GLY A 154 -8.32 0.19 19.27
C GLY A 154 -9.39 1.25 19.56
N ASP A 155 -10.20 1.59 18.56
CA ASP A 155 -11.31 2.55 18.75
C ASP A 155 -12.39 2.01 19.67
N ALA A 156 -12.66 0.70 19.68
CA ALA A 156 -13.62 0.10 20.59
C ALA A 156 -13.16 0.21 22.06
N VAL A 157 -11.86 0.06 22.32
CA VAL A 157 -11.28 0.29 23.65
C VAL A 157 -11.41 1.77 24.04
N MET A 158 -11.11 2.68 23.11
CA MET A 158 -11.24 4.12 23.34
C MET A 158 -12.70 4.54 23.57
N LEU A 159 -13.65 3.98 22.82
CA LEU A 159 -15.07 4.21 22.99
C LEU A 159 -15.53 3.75 24.37
N ASN A 160 -15.10 2.59 24.85
CA ASN A 160 -15.45 2.12 26.20
C ASN A 160 -14.94 3.07 27.28
N LEU A 161 -13.73 3.62 27.11
CA LEU A 161 -13.18 4.64 28.00
C LEU A 161 -14.05 5.91 27.97
N ILE A 162 -14.36 6.44 26.79
CA ILE A 162 -15.15 7.66 26.64
C ILE A 162 -16.57 7.47 27.17
N LEU A 163 -17.16 6.29 26.97
CA LEU A 163 -18.47 5.91 27.50
C LEU A 163 -18.52 5.96 29.04
N SER A 164 -17.39 5.70 29.72
CA SER A 164 -17.33 5.77 31.19
C SER A 164 -17.39 7.19 31.75
N VAL A 165 -17.12 8.21 30.93
CA VAL A 165 -17.01 9.62 31.34
C VAL A 165 -17.89 10.56 30.48
N THR A 166 -18.93 10.03 29.83
CA THR A 166 -19.76 10.79 28.86
C THR A 166 -20.40 12.03 29.44
N ASP A 167 -20.78 11.99 30.72
CA ASP A 167 -21.51 13.06 31.39
C ASP A 167 -20.69 14.36 31.52
N PHE A 168 -19.37 14.27 31.36
CA PHE A 168 -18.45 15.41 31.45
C PHE A 168 -18.16 16.04 30.08
N TYR A 169 -18.60 15.44 28.98
CA TYR A 169 -18.35 15.95 27.63
C TYR A 169 -19.41 16.96 27.17
N THR A 170 -18.96 17.97 26.43
CA THR A 170 -19.90 18.83 25.67
C THR A 170 -20.51 18.02 24.52
N GLY A 171 -21.81 18.21 24.28
CA GLY A 171 -22.54 17.44 23.26
C GLY A 171 -21.96 17.55 21.85
N SER A 172 -21.33 18.68 21.50
CA SER A 172 -20.67 18.88 20.20
C SER A 172 -19.42 18.01 20.03
N VAL A 173 -18.55 17.93 21.05
CA VAL A 173 -17.32 17.12 21.01
C VAL A 173 -17.65 15.64 20.94
N LEU A 174 -18.58 15.18 21.78
CA LEU A 174 -19.03 13.79 21.79
C LEU A 174 -19.68 13.41 20.45
N TYR A 175 -20.52 14.29 19.89
CA TYR A 175 -21.14 14.06 18.57
C TYR A 175 -20.10 13.94 17.45
N MET A 176 -19.12 14.84 17.40
CA MET A 176 -18.05 14.74 16.38
C MET A 176 -17.28 13.44 16.50
N TYR A 177 -16.92 13.02 17.72
CA TYR A 177 -16.24 11.76 17.95
C TYR A 177 -17.06 10.55 17.49
N LEU A 178 -18.34 10.47 17.87
CA LEU A 178 -19.22 9.37 17.47
C LEU A 178 -19.44 9.32 15.96
N LEU A 179 -19.56 10.47 15.30
CA LEU A 179 -19.71 10.56 13.84
C LEU A 179 -18.46 10.02 13.14
N THR A 180 -17.28 10.38 13.61
CA THR A 180 -16.00 9.86 13.07
C THR A 180 -15.89 8.36 13.28
N LEU A 181 -16.19 7.86 14.47
CA LEU A 181 -16.19 6.42 14.77
C LEU A 181 -17.16 5.67 13.86
N PHE A 182 -18.36 6.21 13.64
CA PHE A 182 -19.33 5.61 12.73
C PHE A 182 -18.81 5.53 11.29
N ILE A 183 -18.19 6.59 10.78
CA ILE A 183 -17.61 6.63 9.43
C ILE A 183 -16.43 5.66 9.30
N GLN A 184 -15.62 5.53 10.34
CA GLN A 184 -14.51 4.60 10.38
C GLN A 184 -14.97 3.13 10.40
N VAL A 185 -16.01 2.81 11.18
CA VAL A 185 -16.65 1.48 11.15
C VAL A 185 -17.23 1.21 9.76
N LEU A 186 -17.92 2.17 9.16
CA LEU A 186 -18.47 2.04 7.81
C LEU A 186 -17.37 1.78 6.78
N PHE A 187 -16.26 2.51 6.85
CA PHE A 187 -15.08 2.28 6.02
C PHE A 187 -14.54 0.85 6.19
N GLY A 188 -14.38 0.39 7.43
CA GLY A 188 -13.89 -0.96 7.71
C GLY A 188 -14.80 -2.06 7.18
N VAL A 189 -16.11 -1.93 7.36
CA VAL A 189 -17.12 -2.86 6.83
C VAL A 189 -17.06 -2.90 5.31
N PHE A 190 -17.02 -1.75 4.65
CA PHE A 190 -16.91 -1.68 3.20
C PHE A 190 -15.60 -2.30 2.71
N LEU A 191 -14.47 -1.99 3.35
CA LEU A 191 -13.17 -2.54 2.98
C LEU A 191 -13.12 -4.07 3.11
N PHE A 192 -13.79 -4.63 4.12
CA PHE A 192 -13.82 -6.07 4.38
C PHE A 192 -14.72 -6.83 3.39
N VAL A 193 -15.94 -6.32 3.16
CA VAL A 193 -16.92 -6.92 2.23
C VAL A 193 -16.47 -6.80 0.78
N TYR A 194 -15.66 -5.79 0.45
CA TYR A 194 -15.25 -5.53 -0.92
C TYR A 194 -14.39 -6.64 -1.54
N ILE A 195 -14.91 -7.29 -2.57
CA ILE A 195 -14.14 -8.16 -3.45
C ILE A 195 -14.27 -7.60 -4.87
N PRO A 196 -13.28 -6.84 -5.37
CA PRO A 196 -13.36 -6.25 -6.70
C PRO A 196 -13.42 -7.34 -7.78
N GLN A 197 -14.27 -7.13 -8.78
CA GLN A 197 -14.16 -7.82 -10.06
C GLN A 197 -13.00 -7.20 -10.84
N LEU A 198 -12.07 -8.05 -11.27
CA LEU A 198 -10.76 -7.66 -11.77
C LEU A 198 -10.60 -8.16 -13.20
N ASP A 199 -10.30 -7.23 -14.10
CA ASP A 199 -9.94 -7.53 -15.47
C ASP A 199 -8.40 -7.54 -15.59
N PRO A 200 -7.80 -8.44 -16.39
CA PRO A 200 -6.34 -8.48 -16.57
C PRO A 200 -5.85 -7.17 -17.20
N TYR A 201 -4.75 -6.62 -16.69
CA TYR A 201 -4.20 -5.36 -17.19
C TYR A 201 -3.65 -5.55 -18.62
N PRO A 202 -4.07 -4.74 -19.61
CA PRO A 202 -3.69 -4.93 -21.00
C PRO A 202 -2.18 -4.72 -21.19
N GLY A 203 -1.51 -5.70 -21.80
CA GLY A 203 -0.09 -5.61 -22.18
C GLY A 203 0.92 -5.90 -21.05
N TYR A 204 0.48 -6.34 -19.87
CA TYR A 204 1.37 -6.76 -18.79
C TYR A 204 1.33 -8.29 -18.59
N VAL A 205 2.49 -8.94 -18.79
CA VAL A 205 2.68 -10.37 -18.47
C VAL A 205 3.66 -10.44 -17.30
N PRO A 206 3.27 -11.03 -16.14
CA PRO A 206 4.19 -11.18 -15.02
C PRO A 206 5.36 -12.10 -15.41
N ILE A 207 6.57 -11.77 -14.94
CA ILE A 207 7.74 -12.64 -15.09
C ILE A 207 7.52 -13.86 -14.19
N ARG A 208 6.99 -14.94 -14.77
CA ARG A 208 6.67 -16.19 -14.06
C ARG A 208 7.96 -17.00 -13.87
N ASN A 209 8.37 -17.17 -12.62
CA ASN A 209 9.47 -18.06 -12.22
C ASN A 209 8.92 -19.42 -11.75
N ASP A 210 7.98 -20.04 -12.48
CA ASP A 210 7.62 -21.44 -12.21
C ASP A 210 8.60 -22.35 -12.96
N PRO A 211 9.26 -23.31 -12.26
CA PRO A 211 9.94 -24.40 -12.92
C PRO A 211 8.88 -25.41 -13.40
N LEU A 212 8.94 -25.81 -14.67
CA LEU A 212 8.08 -26.81 -15.30
C LEU A 212 6.59 -26.47 -15.44
N ILE A 213 6.22 -25.84 -16.56
CA ILE A 213 5.04 -26.31 -17.30
C ILE A 213 5.45 -26.35 -18.78
N ASP A 214 5.49 -27.57 -19.33
CA ASP A 214 5.60 -27.91 -20.76
C ASP A 214 4.43 -27.32 -21.57
N ALA A 215 4.32 -25.99 -21.61
CA ALA A 215 3.49 -25.31 -22.59
C ALA A 215 4.31 -25.27 -23.88
N GLU A 216 4.01 -26.23 -24.76
CA GLU A 216 4.31 -26.29 -26.20
C GLU A 216 5.36 -25.26 -26.67
N TYR A 217 6.58 -25.78 -26.80
CA TYR A 217 7.73 -25.07 -27.32
C TYR A 217 7.47 -24.69 -28.79
N GLU A 218 6.82 -23.54 -29.04
CA GLU A 218 7.01 -22.84 -30.31
C GLU A 218 8.45 -22.30 -30.30
N ALA A 219 9.37 -23.16 -30.69
CA ALA A 219 10.65 -22.73 -31.20
C ALA A 219 10.35 -21.77 -32.34
N LEU A 220 10.99 -20.60 -32.37
CA LEU A 220 11.29 -20.06 -33.68
C LEU A 220 12.02 -21.17 -34.44
N LEU A 221 11.70 -21.39 -35.71
CA LEU A 221 12.45 -22.28 -36.59
C LEU A 221 13.93 -21.84 -36.77
N GLY A 222 14.47 -20.97 -35.90
CA GLY A 222 15.82 -20.42 -35.92
C GLY A 222 16.93 -21.47 -35.82
N GLY A 223 16.66 -22.61 -35.19
CA GLY A 223 17.57 -23.76 -35.23
C GLY A 223 17.78 -24.34 -36.64
N GLU A 224 16.86 -24.07 -37.58
CA GLU A 224 16.93 -24.48 -38.99
C GLU A 224 17.04 -23.30 -39.98
N HIS A 225 16.64 -22.09 -39.59
CA HIS A 225 16.63 -20.92 -40.48
C HIS A 225 17.93 -20.13 -40.42
N VAL A 226 18.44 -19.78 -41.60
CA VAL A 226 19.59 -18.89 -41.79
C VAL A 226 19.24 -17.48 -41.31
N CYS A 227 20.24 -16.75 -40.81
CA CYS A 227 20.10 -15.37 -40.37
C CYS A 227 19.42 -14.49 -41.46
N PRO A 228 18.29 -13.83 -41.16
CA PRO A 228 17.50 -13.08 -42.15
C PRO A 228 18.11 -11.72 -42.52
N GLU A 229 19.29 -11.38 -41.99
CA GLU A 229 19.99 -10.13 -42.30
C GLU A 229 20.18 -9.92 -43.81
N ARG A 230 20.46 -10.99 -44.54
CA ARG A 230 20.76 -10.96 -45.98
C ARG A 230 19.51 -10.76 -46.84
N ASP A 231 18.41 -11.40 -46.47
CA ASP A 231 17.14 -11.33 -47.18
C ASP A 231 16.29 -10.12 -46.75
N ALA A 232 16.77 -9.36 -45.77
CA ALA A 232 16.10 -8.15 -45.31
C ALA A 232 16.19 -7.01 -46.33
N ASN A 233 15.09 -6.28 -46.49
CA ASN A 233 15.04 -5.04 -47.26
C ASN A 233 16.10 -4.04 -46.77
N LEU A 234 16.60 -3.17 -47.66
CA LEU A 234 17.66 -2.20 -47.36
C LEU A 234 17.41 -1.38 -46.07
N PHE A 235 16.17 -0.93 -45.87
CA PHE A 235 15.78 -0.18 -44.67
C PHE A 235 15.85 -1.05 -43.40
N SER A 236 15.44 -2.31 -43.48
CA SER A 236 15.53 -3.26 -42.37
C SER A 236 16.99 -3.61 -42.04
N ARG A 237 17.87 -3.68 -43.05
CA ARG A 237 19.31 -3.88 -42.84
C ARG A 237 19.97 -2.68 -42.15
N ILE A 238 19.62 -1.45 -42.54
CA ILE A 238 20.16 -0.22 -41.94
C ILE A 238 19.64 -0.03 -40.51
N CYS A 239 18.35 -0.25 -40.27
CA CYS A 239 17.71 -0.02 -38.97
C CYS A 239 17.71 -1.26 -38.06
N PHE A 240 18.43 -2.33 -38.42
CA PHE A 240 18.42 -3.62 -37.71
C PHE A 240 17.02 -4.19 -37.45
N GLY A 241 16.08 -3.89 -38.35
CA GLY A 241 14.68 -4.30 -38.22
C GLY A 241 14.50 -5.81 -38.22
N TRP A 242 15.39 -6.54 -38.89
CA TRP A 242 15.39 -8.00 -38.97
C TRP A 242 15.65 -8.68 -37.62
N MET A 243 16.25 -7.97 -36.65
CA MET A 243 16.53 -8.48 -35.30
C MET A 243 15.37 -8.30 -34.31
N THR A 244 14.39 -7.45 -34.64
CA THR A 244 13.17 -7.19 -33.84
C THR A 244 12.46 -8.44 -33.32
N PRO A 245 12.22 -9.52 -34.11
CA PRO A 245 11.56 -10.72 -33.60
C PRO A 245 12.33 -11.38 -32.44
N LEU A 246 13.66 -11.50 -32.55
CA LEU A 246 14.51 -12.07 -31.50
C LEU A 246 14.53 -11.18 -30.25
N MET A 247 14.62 -9.85 -30.41
CA MET A 247 14.56 -8.91 -29.29
C MET A 247 13.22 -8.96 -28.55
N ARG A 248 12.10 -9.02 -29.28
CA ARG A 248 10.76 -9.18 -28.67
C ARG A 248 10.63 -10.49 -27.90
N GLN A 249 11.28 -11.54 -28.37
CA GLN A 249 11.31 -12.82 -27.66
C GLN A 249 12.19 -12.76 -26.40
N GLY A 250 13.38 -12.17 -26.48
CA GLY A 250 14.27 -11.95 -25.34
C GLY A 250 13.63 -11.10 -24.23
N TYR A 251 12.74 -10.19 -24.60
CA TYR A 251 11.92 -9.43 -23.64
C TYR A 251 10.88 -10.30 -22.92
N LYS A 252 10.30 -11.30 -23.60
CA LYS A 252 9.28 -12.20 -23.04
C LYS A 252 9.87 -13.36 -22.24
N ARG A 253 11.00 -13.92 -22.69
CA ARG A 253 11.68 -15.06 -22.06
C ARG A 253 13.19 -15.03 -22.32
N PRO A 254 14.02 -15.62 -21.44
CA PRO A 254 15.45 -15.79 -21.71
C PRO A 254 15.69 -16.53 -23.03
N ILE A 255 16.64 -16.04 -23.84
CA ILE A 255 16.99 -16.62 -25.14
C ILE A 255 17.82 -17.90 -24.92
N THR A 256 17.49 -18.97 -25.64
CA THR A 256 18.23 -20.24 -25.64
C THR A 256 18.94 -20.46 -26.97
N GLU A 257 19.92 -21.37 -27.02
CA GLU A 257 20.71 -21.65 -28.24
C GLU A 257 19.85 -22.04 -29.46
N LYS A 258 18.70 -22.66 -29.21
CA LYS A 258 17.74 -23.09 -30.24
C LYS A 258 16.95 -21.93 -30.87
N ASP A 259 16.89 -20.78 -30.18
CA ASP A 259 16.16 -19.59 -30.64
C ASP A 259 17.03 -18.68 -31.53
N VAL A 260 18.34 -18.93 -31.58
CA VAL A 260 19.30 -18.16 -32.36
C VAL A 260 19.37 -18.73 -33.78
N TRP A 261 19.45 -17.85 -34.78
CA TRP A 261 19.59 -18.24 -36.19
C TRP A 261 20.93 -18.93 -36.46
N ARG A 262 20.94 -19.82 -37.45
CA ARG A 262 22.22 -20.31 -38.01
C ARG A 262 22.93 -19.19 -38.76
N LEU A 263 24.27 -19.20 -38.68
CA LEU A 263 25.11 -18.33 -39.49
C LEU A 263 24.88 -18.61 -40.97
N ASP A 264 25.07 -17.60 -41.81
CA ASP A 264 25.08 -17.80 -43.26
C ASP A 264 26.39 -18.50 -43.67
N THR A 265 26.31 -19.29 -44.72
CA THR A 265 27.37 -20.15 -45.28
C THR A 265 28.69 -19.44 -45.57
N TRP A 266 28.69 -18.11 -45.75
CA TRP A 266 29.90 -17.32 -45.99
C TRP A 266 30.63 -16.92 -44.71
N ASP A 267 29.92 -16.86 -43.59
CA ASP A 267 30.44 -16.57 -42.24
C ASP A 267 30.81 -17.85 -41.48
N GLU A 268 30.48 -19.02 -42.04
CA GLU A 268 30.90 -20.30 -41.49
C GLU A 268 32.43 -20.43 -41.49
N THR A 269 32.94 -20.98 -40.38
CA THR A 269 34.38 -21.14 -40.14
C THR A 269 35.08 -21.93 -41.24
N GLU A 270 34.44 -22.98 -41.78
CA GLU A 270 35.02 -23.77 -42.88
C GLU A 270 35.23 -22.94 -44.15
N THR A 271 34.27 -22.09 -44.50
CA THR A 271 34.34 -21.23 -45.68
C THR A 271 35.41 -20.16 -45.52
N LEU A 272 35.48 -19.53 -44.34
CA LEU A 272 36.47 -18.52 -44.02
C LEU A 272 37.89 -19.11 -43.99
N ILE A 273 38.08 -20.29 -43.40
CA ILE A 273 39.38 -20.99 -43.39
C ILE A 273 39.83 -21.35 -44.81
N LYS A 274 38.93 -21.88 -45.65
CA LYS A 274 39.26 -22.20 -47.05
C LYS A 274 39.67 -20.94 -47.83
N LYS A 275 38.98 -19.83 -47.65
CA LYS A 275 39.34 -18.54 -48.28
C LYS A 275 40.68 -18.03 -47.76
N PHE A 276 40.91 -18.10 -46.45
CA PHE A 276 42.17 -17.67 -45.84
C PHE A 276 43.36 -18.50 -46.34
N ALA A 277 43.20 -19.82 -46.48
CA ALA A 277 44.25 -20.70 -46.99
C ALA A 277 44.57 -20.52 -48.49
N LEU A 278 43.68 -19.87 -49.25
CA LEU A 278 43.89 -19.52 -50.66
C LEU A 278 44.59 -18.16 -50.84
N CYS A 279 44.66 -17.34 -49.78
CA CYS A 279 45.40 -16.08 -49.75
C CYS A 279 46.86 -16.30 -49.34
#